data_AF-A0A9D7LF66-F1
#
_entry.id   AF-A0A9D7LF66-F1
#
_cell.length_a   1.000
_cell.length_b   1.000
_cell.length_c   1.000
_cell.angle_alpha   90.00
_cell.angle_beta   90.00
_cell.angle_gamma   90.00
#
_symmetry.space_group_name_H-M   'P 1'
#
loop_
_entity.id
_entity.type
_entity.pdbx_description
1 polymer ?
#
loop_
_entity_poly.entity_id
_entity_poly.type
_entity_poly.pdbx_seq_one_letter_code
_entity_poly.pdbx_strand_id
1 'polypeptide(L)'
;MLSLAALRYRDVFAEDGGPIERVLTGDFNILGQPYKQANAFLRPELTAGKSTYAIYGQADGTGSAGSGAIACHMAISEALERWAFLAVHNRPEGRSYGFDVDRSSNGMAAFPGMFRTQAAIRARLEALERFALISWWDGRLPAQKMGSPFPGVDLVRIHHDAGEGEVVILVQHSRAGVSYGHAAGRTIKAAAFKAAVELARSDFVLVAHKARGALVQAANFFERRALHFATDEGYAEFEERLQSGPSRPAPRWVSAFDGEIPGPWSRWATVWRHAVVMPTDEYLNPHSNFFFW
;
A
#
# COMPACT_ATOMS: atom_id res chain seq x y z
N MET A 1 15.29 -11.59 4.00
CA MET A 1 15.28 -10.87 5.29
C MET A 1 15.01 -11.91 6.38
N LEU A 2 15.80 -11.94 7.46
CA LEU A 2 15.54 -12.81 8.61
C LEU A 2 14.37 -12.23 9.42
N SER A 3 13.29 -13.01 9.59
CA SER A 3 12.11 -12.62 10.38
C SER A 3 12.13 -13.36 11.71
N LEU A 4 11.85 -12.64 12.80
CA LEU A 4 11.64 -13.19 14.14
C LEU A 4 10.15 -13.26 14.50
N ALA A 5 9.25 -13.17 13.51
CA ALA A 5 7.80 -13.10 13.73
C ALA A 5 7.28 -14.23 14.63
N ALA A 6 7.70 -15.49 14.41
CA ALA A 6 7.25 -16.63 15.22
C ALA A 6 7.59 -16.49 16.71
N LEU A 7 8.71 -15.82 17.04
CA LEU A 7 9.10 -15.56 18.42
C LEU A 7 8.45 -14.28 18.96
N ARG A 8 8.52 -13.20 18.18
CA ARG A 8 8.06 -11.87 18.61
C ARG A 8 6.56 -11.76 18.69
N TYR A 9 5.80 -12.53 17.92
CA TYR A 9 4.34 -12.49 17.90
C TYR A 9 3.67 -13.53 18.79
N ARG A 10 4.44 -14.25 19.62
CA ARG A 10 3.90 -15.30 20.51
C ARG A 10 2.84 -14.80 21.51
N ASP A 11 2.88 -13.53 21.86
CA ASP A 11 2.04 -12.86 22.85
C ASP A 11 1.40 -11.58 22.26
N VAL A 12 1.16 -11.58 20.94
CA VAL A 12 0.61 -10.42 20.22
C VAL A 12 -0.92 -10.34 20.30
N PHE A 13 -1.57 -11.42 20.72
CA PHE A 13 -3.03 -11.50 20.82
C PHE A 13 -3.53 -10.90 22.12
N ALA A 14 -4.76 -10.38 22.10
CA ALA A 14 -5.40 -9.70 23.22
C ALA A 14 -5.50 -10.58 24.48
N GLU A 15 -5.71 -11.89 24.30
CA GLU A 15 -5.73 -12.88 25.39
C GLU A 15 -4.41 -12.95 26.18
N ASP A 16 -3.29 -12.62 25.53
CA ASP A 16 -1.95 -12.54 26.13
C ASP A 16 -1.53 -11.10 26.50
N GLY A 17 -2.47 -10.15 26.43
CA GLY A 17 -2.23 -8.74 26.68
C GLY A 17 -1.64 -7.96 25.48
N GLY A 18 -1.64 -8.55 24.29
CA GLY A 18 -1.21 -7.93 23.04
C GLY A 18 -2.27 -7.04 22.37
N PRO A 19 -1.93 -6.41 21.23
CA PRO A 19 -2.79 -5.45 20.54
C PRO A 19 -3.76 -6.08 19.52
N ILE A 20 -3.56 -7.34 19.13
CA ILE A 20 -4.34 -8.00 18.07
C ILE A 20 -5.54 -8.72 18.69
N GLU A 21 -6.74 -8.30 18.33
CA GLU A 21 -7.98 -8.94 18.76
C GLU A 21 -8.14 -10.32 18.11
N ARG A 22 -7.95 -10.38 16.78
CA ARG A 22 -8.10 -11.62 16.00
C ARG A 22 -7.41 -11.52 14.65
N VAL A 23 -7.14 -12.68 14.07
CA VAL A 23 -6.72 -12.83 12.67
C VAL A 23 -7.66 -13.79 11.96
N LEU A 24 -8.25 -13.36 10.85
CA LEU A 24 -9.06 -14.21 9.98
C LEU A 24 -8.21 -14.64 8.79
N THR A 25 -8.23 -15.92 8.44
CA THR A 25 -7.51 -16.44 7.28
C THR A 25 -8.46 -17.06 6.26
N GLY A 26 -8.06 -17.00 4.99
CA GLY A 26 -8.82 -17.58 3.89
C GLY A 26 -7.94 -17.89 2.70
N ASP A 27 -8.49 -18.66 1.77
CA ASP A 27 -7.89 -18.87 0.46
C ASP A 27 -8.02 -17.60 -0.38
N PHE A 28 -6.96 -17.28 -1.11
CA PHE A 28 -6.92 -16.13 -1.99
C PHE A 28 -6.17 -16.50 -3.26
N ASN A 29 -6.73 -16.16 -4.41
CA ASN A 29 -6.11 -16.46 -5.69
C ASN A 29 -5.40 -15.22 -6.22
N ILE A 30 -4.10 -15.35 -6.54
CA ILE A 30 -3.33 -14.29 -7.19
C ILE A 30 -2.99 -14.78 -8.59
N LEU A 31 -3.68 -14.23 -9.59
CA LEU A 31 -3.43 -14.49 -11.01
C LEU A 31 -3.35 -15.99 -11.36
N GLY A 32 -4.34 -16.75 -10.87
CA GLY A 32 -4.47 -18.20 -11.07
C GLY A 32 -3.73 -19.05 -10.04
N GLN A 33 -2.87 -18.45 -9.20
CA GLN A 33 -2.07 -19.20 -8.24
C GLN A 33 -2.73 -19.22 -6.85
N PRO A 34 -2.71 -20.36 -6.14
CA PRO A 34 -3.28 -20.47 -4.79
C PRO A 34 -2.37 -19.81 -3.75
N TYR A 35 -2.93 -18.88 -2.99
CA TYR A 35 -2.29 -18.20 -1.87
C TYR A 35 -3.23 -18.24 -0.64
N LYS A 36 -2.68 -17.86 0.51
CA LYS A 36 -3.44 -17.55 1.71
C LYS A 36 -3.48 -16.03 1.90
N GLN A 37 -4.63 -15.52 2.30
CA GLN A 37 -4.77 -14.16 2.81
C GLN A 37 -5.13 -14.21 4.30
N ALA A 38 -4.58 -13.26 5.06
CA ALA A 38 -4.89 -13.05 6.45
C ALA A 38 -5.27 -11.58 6.68
N ASN A 39 -6.30 -11.37 7.49
CA ASN A 39 -6.78 -10.06 7.91
C ASN A 39 -6.62 -9.95 9.42
N ALA A 40 -5.79 -9.04 9.89
CA ALA A 40 -5.58 -8.77 11.30
C ALA A 40 -6.47 -7.60 11.76
N PHE A 41 -7.02 -7.72 12.96
CA PHE A 41 -7.86 -6.71 13.60
C PHE A 41 -7.22 -6.33 14.92
N LEU A 42 -7.00 -5.04 15.12
CA LEU A 42 -6.55 -4.48 16.38
C LEU A 42 -7.70 -4.51 17.40
N ARG A 43 -7.35 -4.44 18.67
CA ARG A 43 -8.30 -4.17 19.75
C ARG A 43 -9.06 -2.85 19.47
N PRO A 44 -10.38 -2.78 19.71
CA PRO A 44 -11.20 -1.63 19.35
C PRO A 44 -10.67 -0.29 19.87
N GLU A 45 -10.18 -0.24 21.11
CA GLU A 45 -9.60 0.95 21.74
C GLU A 45 -8.36 1.50 21.04
N LEU A 46 -7.65 0.68 20.24
CA LEU A 46 -6.48 1.09 19.46
C LEU A 46 -6.86 1.65 18.07
N THR A 47 -8.13 1.51 17.69
CA THR A 47 -8.65 1.95 16.38
C THR A 47 -9.56 3.18 16.47
N ALA A 48 -9.61 3.84 17.63
CA ALA A 48 -10.38 5.06 17.82
C ALA A 48 -10.04 6.11 16.74
N GLY A 49 -11.01 6.45 15.91
CA GLY A 49 -10.87 7.40 14.79
C GLY A 49 -10.81 6.79 13.38
N LYS A 50 -10.86 5.45 13.25
CA LYS A 50 -10.96 4.78 11.94
C LYS A 50 -12.36 4.94 11.31
N SER A 51 -12.42 5.23 10.01
CA SER A 51 -13.69 5.24 9.25
C SER A 51 -14.24 3.82 9.06
N THR A 52 -15.54 3.63 9.29
CA THR A 52 -16.24 2.34 9.19
C THR A 52 -16.74 1.99 7.79
N TYR A 53 -16.58 2.89 6.82
CA TYR A 53 -17.02 2.70 5.44
C TYR A 53 -15.81 2.60 4.52
N ALA A 54 -15.37 1.36 4.27
CA ALA A 54 -14.29 1.07 3.34
C ALA A 54 -14.67 -0.08 2.42
N ILE A 55 -14.59 0.14 1.10
CA ILE A 55 -14.82 -0.85 0.05
C ILE A 55 -13.81 -2.02 0.19
N TYR A 56 -12.59 -1.73 0.64
CA TYR A 56 -11.53 -2.70 0.88
C TYR A 56 -11.63 -3.43 2.24
N GLY A 57 -12.70 -3.19 3.01
CA GLY A 57 -12.96 -3.86 4.28
C GLY A 57 -12.40 -3.16 5.52
N GLN A 58 -12.61 -3.78 6.69
CA GLN A 58 -12.34 -3.18 8.01
C GLN A 58 -11.09 -3.73 8.71
N ALA A 59 -10.30 -4.56 8.05
CA ALA A 59 -9.05 -5.07 8.61
C ALA A 59 -8.06 -3.91 8.91
N ASP A 60 -7.22 -4.06 9.92
CA ASP A 60 -6.16 -3.10 10.26
C ASP A 60 -4.83 -3.45 9.60
N GLY A 61 -4.69 -4.69 9.13
CA GLY A 61 -3.59 -5.14 8.29
C GLY A 61 -3.97 -6.38 7.47
N THR A 62 -3.40 -6.51 6.27
CA THR A 62 -3.74 -7.57 5.32
C THR A 62 -2.49 -8.21 4.70
N GLY A 63 -2.21 -9.45 5.07
CA GLY A 63 -1.10 -10.22 4.53
C GLY A 63 -1.54 -11.23 3.46
N SER A 64 -0.78 -11.38 2.38
CA SER A 64 -0.96 -12.48 1.42
C SER A 64 0.37 -13.20 1.18
N ALA A 65 0.36 -14.53 1.27
CA ALA A 65 1.54 -15.36 1.10
C ALA A 65 1.18 -16.80 0.71
N GLY A 66 2.17 -17.57 0.23
CA GLY A 66 1.96 -18.99 -0.11
C GLY A 66 1.64 -19.88 1.11
N SER A 67 1.86 -19.40 2.33
CA SER A 67 1.46 -20.09 3.57
C SER A 67 0.66 -19.18 4.48
N GLY A 68 -0.28 -19.77 5.22
CA GLY A 68 -1.14 -19.04 6.16
C GLY A 68 -0.34 -18.37 7.26
N ALA A 69 0.68 -19.04 7.80
CA ALA A 69 1.53 -18.47 8.85
C ALA A 69 2.25 -17.18 8.41
N ILE A 70 2.83 -17.17 7.20
CA ILE A 70 3.49 -15.97 6.67
C ILE A 70 2.45 -14.88 6.40
N ALA A 71 1.28 -15.22 5.86
CA ALA A 71 0.19 -14.26 5.66
C ALA A 71 -0.24 -13.62 6.99
N CYS A 72 -0.41 -14.40 8.06
CA CYS A 72 -0.72 -13.90 9.40
C CYS A 72 0.36 -12.95 9.91
N HIS A 73 1.64 -13.32 9.80
CA HIS A 73 2.74 -12.45 10.24
C HIS A 73 2.76 -11.11 9.50
N MET A 74 2.49 -11.12 8.19
CA MET A 74 2.39 -9.91 7.38
C MET A 74 1.20 -9.05 7.81
N ALA A 75 0.03 -9.65 8.01
CA ALA A 75 -1.17 -8.95 8.47
C ALA A 75 -0.96 -8.31 9.84
N ILE A 76 -0.32 -9.02 10.78
CA ILE A 76 0.03 -8.50 12.10
C ILE A 76 1.02 -7.34 11.99
N SER A 77 2.04 -7.44 11.15
CA SER A 77 2.97 -6.32 10.91
C SER A 77 2.21 -5.07 10.47
N GLU A 78 1.39 -5.18 9.43
CA GLU A 78 0.62 -4.04 8.92
C GLU A 78 -0.37 -3.47 9.95
N ALA A 79 -0.98 -4.31 10.79
CA ALA A 79 -1.81 -3.85 11.90
C ALA A 79 -1.01 -3.08 12.97
N LEU A 80 0.21 -3.52 13.31
CA LEU A 80 1.09 -2.80 14.24
C LEU A 80 1.55 -1.45 13.68
N GLU A 81 1.82 -1.39 12.37
CA GLU A 81 2.10 -0.15 11.67
C GLU A 81 0.91 0.81 11.71
N ARG A 82 -0.30 0.31 11.45
CA ARG A 82 -1.55 1.07 11.53
C ARG A 82 -1.78 1.61 12.93
N TRP A 83 -1.53 0.81 13.97
CA TRP A 83 -1.61 1.25 15.35
C TRP A 83 -0.61 2.39 15.64
N ALA A 84 0.64 2.25 15.19
CA ALA A 84 1.65 3.29 15.35
C ALA A 84 1.24 4.61 14.69
N PHE A 85 0.69 4.53 13.47
CA PHE A 85 0.13 5.68 12.77
C PHE A 85 -0.97 6.36 13.61
N LEU A 86 -2.02 5.62 14.00
CA LEU A 86 -3.17 6.16 14.74
C LEU A 86 -2.77 6.76 16.10
N ALA A 87 -1.77 6.18 16.77
CA ALA A 87 -1.30 6.67 18.06
C ALA A 87 -0.60 8.04 17.97
N VAL A 88 0.08 8.32 16.85
CA VAL A 88 1.06 9.41 16.75
C VAL A 88 0.65 10.53 15.79
N HIS A 89 -0.03 10.22 14.68
CA HIS A 89 -0.17 11.15 13.54
C HIS A 89 -0.89 12.48 13.88
N ASN A 90 -1.85 12.44 14.81
CA ASN A 90 -2.61 13.61 15.26
C ASN A 90 -2.07 14.22 16.57
N ARG A 91 -0.95 13.72 17.10
CA ARG A 91 -0.31 14.25 18.31
C ARG A 91 0.72 15.32 17.97
N PRO A 92 1.05 16.25 18.88
CA PRO A 92 2.09 17.26 18.66
C PRO A 92 3.45 16.65 18.28
N GLU A 93 3.80 15.51 18.87
CA GLU A 93 5.02 14.74 18.56
C GLU A 93 5.04 14.18 17.13
N GLY A 94 3.89 14.04 16.47
CA GLY A 94 3.79 13.58 15.09
C GLY A 94 4.61 14.42 14.11
N ARG A 95 4.78 15.71 14.37
CA ARG A 95 5.63 16.60 13.55
C ARG A 95 7.08 16.12 13.49
N SER A 96 7.59 15.56 14.58
CA SER A 96 8.97 15.04 14.63
C SER A 96 9.20 13.83 13.71
N TYR A 97 8.11 13.18 13.28
CA TYR A 97 8.14 12.04 12.37
C TYR A 97 7.75 12.42 10.94
N GLY A 98 7.60 13.71 10.64
CA GLY A 98 7.21 14.21 9.31
C GLY A 98 5.71 14.18 9.01
N PHE A 99 4.84 14.07 10.02
CA PHE A 99 3.37 14.09 9.82
C PHE A 99 2.82 15.48 9.45
N ASP A 100 3.62 16.54 9.56
CA ASP A 100 3.30 17.87 9.05
C ASP A 100 3.54 18.00 7.54
N VAL A 101 4.45 17.20 6.97
CA VAL A 101 4.71 17.12 5.53
C VAL A 101 3.78 16.13 4.83
N ASP A 102 3.60 14.94 5.41
CA ASP A 102 2.67 13.92 4.90
C ASP A 102 1.80 13.41 6.06
N ARG A 103 0.50 13.67 6.03
CA ARG A 103 -0.43 13.28 7.12
C ARG A 103 -0.89 11.82 7.05
N SER A 104 -0.48 11.08 6.04
CA SER A 104 -0.85 9.68 5.81
C SER A 104 0.16 8.71 6.44
N SER A 105 -0.14 7.40 6.34
CA SER A 105 0.78 6.34 6.73
C SER A 105 1.81 6.00 5.63
N ASN A 106 1.89 6.77 4.54
CA ASN A 106 2.84 6.49 3.46
C ASN A 106 4.27 6.39 3.98
N GLY A 107 4.97 5.36 3.50
CA GLY A 107 6.36 5.14 3.85
C GLY A 107 6.52 4.63 5.27
N MET A 108 5.47 4.09 5.89
CA MET A 108 5.59 3.37 7.15
C MET A 108 5.82 1.88 6.90
N ALA A 109 6.53 1.22 7.80
CA ALA A 109 6.67 -0.23 7.76
C ALA A 109 6.91 -0.80 9.14
N ALA A 110 6.09 -1.76 9.56
CA ALA A 110 6.45 -2.62 10.68
C ALA A 110 7.20 -3.87 10.21
N PHE A 111 8.27 -4.24 10.92
CA PHE A 111 8.92 -5.53 10.70
C PHE A 111 9.41 -6.16 11.99
N PRO A 112 9.09 -7.45 12.25
CA PRO A 112 9.57 -8.19 13.42
C PRO A 112 10.98 -8.74 13.14
N GLY A 113 11.89 -7.87 12.74
CA GLY A 113 13.25 -8.21 12.37
C GLY A 113 14.20 -8.30 13.55
N MET A 114 15.35 -8.96 13.35
CA MET A 114 16.48 -8.85 14.27
C MET A 114 17.14 -7.46 14.16
N PHE A 115 17.14 -6.88 12.95
CA PHE A 115 17.78 -5.61 12.66
C PHE A 115 16.75 -4.57 12.19
N ARG A 116 16.84 -3.35 12.74
CA ARG A 116 15.93 -2.23 12.41
C ARG A 116 15.98 -1.82 10.94
N THR A 117 17.12 -2.04 10.29
CA THR A 117 17.34 -1.78 8.85
C THR A 117 16.34 -2.49 7.95
N GLN A 118 15.77 -3.61 8.40
CA GLN A 118 14.78 -4.36 7.62
C GLN A 118 13.44 -3.62 7.54
N ALA A 119 13.02 -2.93 8.61
CA ALA A 119 11.86 -2.05 8.59
C ALA A 119 12.16 -0.81 7.72
N ALA A 120 13.36 -0.22 7.88
CA ALA A 120 13.79 0.93 7.09
C ALA A 120 13.76 0.69 5.57
N ILE A 121 14.26 -0.46 5.11
CA ILE A 121 14.22 -0.82 3.68
C ILE A 121 12.78 -0.92 3.16
N ARG A 122 11.85 -1.45 3.97
CA ARG A 122 10.45 -1.60 3.57
C ARG A 122 9.75 -0.23 3.52
N ALA A 123 9.92 0.58 4.56
CA ALA A 123 9.42 1.94 4.64
C ALA A 123 9.90 2.80 3.46
N ARG A 124 11.20 2.72 3.13
CA ARG A 124 11.77 3.44 1.98
C ARG A 124 11.17 2.98 0.65
N LEU A 125 10.99 1.67 0.44
CA LEU A 125 10.37 1.17 -0.80
C LEU A 125 8.92 1.63 -0.91
N GLU A 126 8.15 1.59 0.18
CA GLU A 126 6.78 2.11 0.16
C GLU A 126 6.73 3.62 -0.14
N ALA A 127 7.62 4.41 0.46
CA ALA A 127 7.74 5.82 0.12
C ALA A 127 8.10 6.04 -1.35
N LEU A 128 8.96 5.17 -1.90
CA LEU A 128 9.40 5.21 -3.30
C LEU A 128 8.25 4.96 -4.26
N GLU A 129 7.41 3.96 -3.95
CA GLU A 129 6.20 3.66 -4.71
C GLU A 129 5.30 4.88 -4.83
N ARG A 130 4.98 5.51 -3.68
CA ARG A 130 4.05 6.65 -3.60
C ARG A 130 4.63 7.87 -4.32
N PHE A 131 5.90 8.19 -4.07
CA PHE A 131 6.59 9.28 -4.75
C PHE A 131 6.61 9.09 -6.27
N ALA A 132 7.00 7.90 -6.75
CA ALA A 132 7.12 7.64 -8.19
C ALA A 132 5.75 7.65 -8.88
N LEU A 133 4.74 7.04 -8.27
CA LEU A 133 3.37 7.01 -8.80
C LEU A 133 2.79 8.41 -8.94
N ILE A 134 2.85 9.20 -7.86
CA ILE A 134 2.36 10.59 -7.85
C ILE A 134 3.15 11.44 -8.85
N SER A 135 4.48 11.30 -8.90
CA SER A 135 5.32 12.04 -9.83
C SER A 135 5.06 11.70 -11.30
N TRP A 136 4.79 10.43 -11.61
CA TRP A 136 4.46 10.00 -12.96
C TRP A 136 3.11 10.56 -13.42
N TRP A 137 2.09 10.46 -12.56
CA TRP A 137 0.77 11.00 -12.86
C TRP A 137 0.77 12.52 -13.00
N ASP A 138 1.54 13.22 -12.16
CA ASP A 138 1.73 14.68 -12.24
C ASP A 138 2.53 15.14 -13.47
N GLY A 139 3.02 14.20 -14.29
CA GLY A 139 3.73 14.50 -15.54
C GLY A 139 5.21 14.79 -15.39
N ARG A 140 5.85 14.38 -14.29
CA ARG A 140 7.27 14.66 -13.99
C ARG A 140 8.21 13.48 -14.25
N LEU A 141 7.69 12.26 -14.21
CA LEU A 141 8.46 11.04 -14.49
C LEU A 141 7.98 10.35 -15.77
N PRO A 142 8.88 9.71 -16.53
CA PRO A 142 8.49 8.86 -17.64
C PRO A 142 8.11 7.46 -17.15
N ALA A 143 7.29 6.76 -17.93
CA ALA A 143 6.99 5.36 -17.73
C ALA A 143 7.01 4.59 -19.06
N GLN A 144 7.22 3.29 -18.98
CA GLN A 144 7.37 2.43 -20.16
C GLN A 144 6.59 1.13 -19.97
N LYS A 145 5.83 0.71 -20.99
CA LYS A 145 5.28 -0.66 -21.05
C LYS A 145 6.41 -1.67 -21.26
N MET A 146 6.39 -2.76 -20.51
CA MET A 146 7.36 -3.84 -20.58
C MET A 146 6.66 -5.19 -20.62
N GLY A 147 7.40 -6.25 -20.97
CA GLY A 147 6.90 -7.62 -20.88
C GLY A 147 6.56 -7.97 -19.43
N SER A 148 5.32 -8.41 -19.20
CA SER A 148 4.86 -8.87 -17.90
C SER A 148 5.20 -10.34 -17.66
N PRO A 149 5.59 -10.73 -16.43
CA PRO A 149 5.76 -12.13 -16.08
C PRO A 149 4.42 -12.86 -15.88
N PHE A 150 3.30 -12.15 -15.93
CA PHE A 150 1.96 -12.70 -15.71
C PHE A 150 1.14 -12.68 -17.01
N PRO A 151 0.61 -13.82 -17.47
CA PRO A 151 -0.21 -13.88 -18.67
C PRO A 151 -1.46 -12.98 -18.56
N GLY A 152 -1.74 -12.20 -19.61
CA GLY A 152 -2.93 -11.34 -19.68
C GLY A 152 -2.91 -10.12 -18.77
N VAL A 153 -1.73 -9.75 -18.25
CA VAL A 153 -1.52 -8.57 -17.40
C VAL A 153 -0.43 -7.73 -18.04
N ASP A 154 -0.66 -6.43 -18.21
CA ASP A 154 0.38 -5.50 -18.68
C ASP A 154 1.24 -5.03 -17.51
N LEU A 155 2.50 -4.73 -17.79
CA LEU A 155 3.44 -4.15 -16.82
C LEU A 155 3.92 -2.80 -17.33
N VAL A 156 3.77 -1.77 -16.50
CA VAL A 156 4.31 -0.43 -16.72
C VAL A 156 5.39 -0.18 -15.67
N ARG A 157 6.61 0.14 -16.09
CA ARG A 157 7.68 0.57 -15.20
C ARG A 157 7.71 2.10 -15.14
N ILE A 158 7.72 2.66 -13.94
CA ILE A 158 7.98 4.10 -13.74
C ILE A 158 9.47 4.29 -13.53
N HIS A 159 10.09 5.17 -14.32
CA HIS A 159 11.50 5.51 -14.18
C HIS A 159 11.66 6.66 -13.17
N HIS A 160 12.63 6.54 -12.26
CA HIS A 160 12.88 7.53 -11.22
C HIS A 160 14.38 7.64 -10.89
N ASP A 161 14.79 8.79 -10.37
CA ASP A 161 16.17 9.04 -9.90
C ASP A 161 16.28 9.04 -8.36
N ALA A 162 15.30 8.48 -7.67
CA ALA A 162 15.21 8.42 -6.21
C ALA A 162 16.16 7.39 -5.53
N GLY A 163 17.14 6.86 -6.26
CA GLY A 163 18.09 5.83 -5.79
C GLY A 163 17.58 4.40 -6.01
N GLU A 164 18.01 3.47 -5.15
CA GLU A 164 17.71 2.03 -5.31
C GLU A 164 16.21 1.73 -5.30
N GLY A 165 15.80 0.75 -6.11
CA GLY A 165 14.43 0.25 -6.17
C GLY A 165 13.84 0.37 -7.57
N GLU A 166 12.72 -0.31 -7.75
CA GLU A 166 11.97 -0.38 -9.00
C GLU A 166 10.50 -0.21 -8.66
N VAL A 167 9.80 0.64 -9.40
CA VAL A 167 8.35 0.88 -9.25
C VAL A 167 7.64 0.43 -10.51
N VAL A 168 6.60 -0.36 -10.33
CA VAL A 168 5.77 -0.87 -11.42
C VAL A 168 4.29 -0.69 -11.13
N ILE A 169 3.50 -0.57 -12.19
CA ILE A 169 2.05 -0.72 -12.21
C ILE A 169 1.73 -1.94 -13.05
N LEU A 170 0.89 -2.82 -12.54
CA LEU A 170 0.26 -3.88 -13.31
C LEU A 170 -1.17 -3.48 -13.67
N VAL A 171 -1.57 -3.81 -14.89
CA VAL A 171 -2.90 -3.51 -15.43
C VAL A 171 -3.53 -4.79 -15.95
N GLN A 172 -4.78 -5.06 -15.57
CA GLN A 172 -5.52 -6.21 -16.07
C GLN A 172 -6.93 -5.80 -16.47
N HIS A 173 -7.33 -6.22 -17.67
CA HIS A 173 -8.70 -6.12 -18.15
C HIS A 173 -9.51 -7.33 -17.70
N SER A 174 -10.66 -7.09 -17.09
CA SER A 174 -11.60 -8.14 -16.71
C SER A 174 -13.03 -7.76 -17.09
N ARG A 175 -13.97 -8.68 -16.91
CA ARG A 175 -15.40 -8.37 -17.12
C ARG A 175 -15.91 -7.32 -16.14
N ALA A 176 -15.23 -7.09 -15.03
CA ALA A 176 -15.62 -6.08 -14.05
C ALA A 176 -15.20 -4.67 -14.46
N GLY A 177 -14.15 -4.54 -15.27
CA GLY A 177 -13.53 -3.28 -15.66
C GLY A 177 -12.01 -3.46 -15.76
N VAL A 178 -11.27 -2.38 -15.50
CA VAL A 178 -9.81 -2.40 -15.44
C VAL A 178 -9.32 -2.40 -13.99
N SER A 179 -8.47 -3.36 -13.66
CA SER A 179 -7.87 -3.51 -12.34
C SER A 179 -6.41 -3.06 -12.37
N TYR A 180 -5.96 -2.44 -11.29
CA TYR A 180 -4.58 -2.00 -11.13
C TYR A 180 -3.99 -2.49 -9.82
N GLY A 181 -2.67 -2.74 -9.84
CA GLY A 181 -1.87 -2.85 -8.64
C GLY A 181 -0.52 -2.22 -8.88
N HIS A 182 0.02 -1.50 -7.90
CA HIS A 182 1.31 -0.85 -8.00
C HIS A 182 2.20 -1.28 -6.84
N ALA A 183 3.50 -1.32 -7.07
CA ALA A 183 4.41 -1.65 -5.99
C ALA A 183 5.82 -1.16 -6.25
N ALA A 184 6.54 -0.91 -5.16
CA ALA A 184 7.99 -0.86 -5.19
C ALA A 184 8.65 -2.17 -4.71
N GLY A 185 9.73 -2.53 -5.39
CA GLY A 185 10.59 -3.65 -5.03
C GLY A 185 12.07 -3.33 -5.26
N ARG A 186 12.97 -4.17 -4.74
CA ARG A 186 14.42 -4.04 -5.04
C ARG A 186 14.76 -4.39 -6.49
N THR A 187 13.85 -5.09 -7.17
CA THR A 187 13.96 -5.51 -8.57
C THR A 187 12.58 -5.43 -9.20
N ILE A 188 12.53 -5.32 -10.53
CA ILE A 188 11.27 -5.32 -11.30
C ILE A 188 10.45 -6.57 -10.96
N LYS A 189 11.08 -7.74 -10.87
CA LYS A 189 10.40 -8.99 -10.50
C LYS A 189 9.76 -8.88 -9.11
N ALA A 190 10.49 -8.39 -8.11
CA ALA A 190 9.95 -8.24 -6.75
C ALA A 190 8.83 -7.21 -6.67
N ALA A 191 8.93 -6.11 -7.43
CA ALA A 191 7.88 -5.11 -7.56
C ALA A 191 6.63 -5.72 -8.22
N ALA A 192 6.79 -6.41 -9.35
CA ALA A 192 5.70 -7.05 -10.08
C ALA A 192 4.95 -8.08 -9.21
N PHE A 193 5.64 -8.93 -8.44
CA PHE A 193 4.95 -9.87 -7.56
C PHE A 193 4.15 -9.20 -6.44
N LYS A 194 4.63 -8.07 -5.90
CA LYS A 194 3.87 -7.30 -4.92
C LYS A 194 2.66 -6.62 -5.57
N ALA A 195 2.87 -5.97 -6.72
CA ALA A 195 1.81 -5.33 -7.49
C ALA A 195 0.73 -6.34 -7.90
N ALA A 196 1.08 -7.60 -8.16
CA ALA A 196 0.12 -8.67 -8.45
C ALA A 196 -0.80 -8.99 -7.27
N VAL A 197 -0.30 -8.88 -6.02
CA VAL A 197 -1.13 -9.04 -4.81
C VAL A 197 -2.18 -7.94 -4.75
N GLU A 198 -1.77 -6.69 -4.96
CA GLU A 198 -2.68 -5.54 -4.93
C GLU A 198 -3.67 -5.61 -6.11
N LEU A 199 -3.20 -5.93 -7.32
CA LEU A 199 -4.02 -6.12 -8.51
C LEU A 199 -5.14 -7.14 -8.27
N ALA A 200 -4.81 -8.30 -7.70
CA ALA A 200 -5.80 -9.33 -7.39
C ALA A 200 -6.83 -8.87 -6.34
N ARG A 201 -6.40 -8.05 -5.36
CA ARG A 201 -7.31 -7.47 -4.35
C ARG A 201 -8.23 -6.43 -4.99
N SER A 202 -7.69 -5.57 -5.85
CA SER A 202 -8.45 -4.59 -6.62
C SER A 202 -9.50 -5.28 -7.50
N ASP A 203 -9.13 -6.32 -8.23
CA ASP A 203 -10.06 -7.08 -9.08
C ASP A 203 -11.18 -7.75 -8.26
N PHE A 204 -10.83 -8.39 -7.14
CA PHE A 204 -11.83 -8.97 -6.24
C PHE A 204 -12.84 -7.93 -5.75
N VAL A 205 -12.35 -6.75 -5.38
CA VAL A 205 -13.18 -5.62 -4.93
C VAL A 205 -14.07 -5.11 -6.05
N LEU A 206 -13.55 -4.95 -7.26
CA LEU A 206 -14.31 -4.46 -8.42
C LEU A 206 -15.41 -5.44 -8.84
N VAL A 207 -15.10 -6.75 -8.87
CA VAL A 207 -16.09 -7.80 -9.13
C VAL A 207 -17.21 -7.76 -8.09
N ALA A 208 -16.87 -7.66 -6.80
CA ALA A 208 -17.84 -7.57 -5.72
C ALA A 208 -18.69 -6.29 -5.79
N HIS A 209 -18.08 -5.15 -6.13
CA HIS A 209 -18.78 -3.88 -6.30
C HIS A 209 -19.77 -3.93 -7.46
N LYS A 210 -19.35 -4.44 -8.62
CA LYS A 210 -20.21 -4.58 -9.79
C LYS A 210 -21.40 -5.51 -9.54
N ALA A 211 -21.17 -6.62 -8.84
CA ALA A 211 -22.24 -7.55 -8.45
C ALA A 211 -23.30 -6.93 -7.52
N ARG A 212 -22.93 -5.91 -6.74
CA ARG A 212 -23.86 -5.16 -5.87
C ARG A 212 -24.61 -4.03 -6.60
N GLY A 213 -24.34 -3.81 -7.88
CA GLY A 213 -25.17 -2.95 -8.75
C GLY A 213 -25.16 -1.46 -8.43
N ALA A 214 -24.00 -0.84 -8.18
CA ALA A 214 -23.84 0.59 -7.85
C ALA A 214 -24.62 1.09 -6.62
N LEU A 215 -25.25 0.20 -5.84
CA LEU A 215 -26.01 0.52 -4.62
C LEU A 215 -25.11 1.02 -3.47
N VAL A 216 -23.80 0.84 -3.58
CA VAL A 216 -22.82 1.30 -2.58
C VAL A 216 -22.10 2.51 -3.15
N GLN A 217 -22.49 3.72 -2.73
CA GLN A 217 -21.69 4.90 -3.02
C GLN A 217 -20.34 4.77 -2.31
N ALA A 218 -19.25 4.97 -3.04
CA ALA A 218 -17.91 5.05 -2.48
C ALA A 218 -17.86 6.17 -1.42
N ALA A 219 -17.42 5.81 -0.22
CA ALA A 219 -17.54 6.65 0.96
C ALA A 219 -16.51 7.78 0.97
N ASN A 220 -15.34 7.55 0.35
CA ASN A 220 -14.27 8.54 0.24
C ASN A 220 -13.85 8.76 -1.23
N PHE A 221 -13.07 9.81 -1.47
CA PHE A 221 -12.68 10.18 -2.84
C PHE A 221 -11.63 9.25 -3.45
N PHE A 222 -10.81 8.57 -2.65
CA PHE A 222 -9.86 7.56 -3.13
C PHE A 222 -10.59 6.36 -3.73
N GLU A 223 -11.64 5.88 -3.04
CA GLU A 223 -12.52 4.84 -3.58
C GLU A 223 -13.23 5.25 -4.87
N ARG A 224 -13.70 6.51 -4.96
CA ARG A 224 -14.30 7.02 -6.20
C ARG A 224 -13.31 7.01 -7.35
N ARG A 225 -12.05 7.38 -7.11
CA ARG A 225 -10.98 7.32 -8.12
C ARG A 225 -10.67 5.89 -8.54
N ALA A 226 -10.56 4.96 -7.60
CA ALA A 226 -10.36 3.54 -7.92
C ALA A 226 -11.48 3.01 -8.84
N LEU A 227 -12.74 3.40 -8.58
CA LEU A 227 -13.87 3.04 -9.43
C LEU A 227 -13.87 3.77 -10.78
N HIS A 228 -13.47 5.05 -10.84
CA HIS A 228 -13.31 5.81 -12.08
C HIS A 228 -12.26 5.16 -13.00
N PHE A 229 -11.08 4.86 -12.48
CA PHE A 229 -10.01 4.24 -13.27
C PHE A 229 -10.33 2.81 -13.72
N ALA A 230 -11.31 2.17 -13.09
CA ALA A 230 -11.82 0.88 -13.53
C ALA A 230 -12.77 0.95 -14.74
N THR A 231 -13.19 2.15 -15.17
CA THR A 231 -14.00 2.33 -16.39
C THR A 231 -13.13 2.50 -17.64
N ASP A 232 -13.77 2.42 -18.82
CA ASP A 232 -13.08 2.64 -20.10
C ASP A 232 -12.57 4.08 -20.21
N GLU A 233 -13.32 5.07 -19.69
CA GLU A 233 -12.90 6.47 -19.67
C GLU A 233 -11.67 6.68 -18.79
N GLY A 234 -11.67 6.14 -17.57
CA GLY A 234 -10.52 6.24 -16.68
C GLY A 234 -9.29 5.52 -17.22
N TYR A 235 -9.47 4.36 -17.87
CA TYR A 235 -8.37 3.68 -18.55
C TYR A 235 -7.83 4.47 -19.76
N ALA A 236 -8.70 5.16 -20.52
CA ALA A 236 -8.25 6.03 -21.59
C ALA A 236 -7.37 7.18 -21.07
N GLU A 237 -7.73 7.80 -19.94
CA GLU A 237 -6.88 8.80 -19.26
C GLU A 237 -5.52 8.21 -18.85
N PHE A 238 -5.50 6.98 -18.32
CA PHE A 238 -4.28 6.27 -17.96
C PHE A 238 -3.36 6.04 -19.19
N GLU A 239 -3.93 5.57 -20.29
CA GLU A 239 -3.18 5.35 -21.54
C GLU A 239 -2.66 6.66 -22.14
N GLU A 240 -3.46 7.73 -22.12
CA GLU A 240 -3.04 9.06 -22.56
C GLU A 240 -1.84 9.55 -21.73
N ARG A 241 -1.91 9.40 -20.40
CA ARG A 241 -0.82 9.76 -19.49
C ARG A 241 0.46 8.97 -19.80
N LEU A 242 0.33 7.67 -20.08
CA LEU A 242 1.45 6.80 -20.42
C LEU A 242 2.12 7.19 -21.75
N GLN A 243 1.35 7.70 -22.72
CA GLN A 243 1.87 8.14 -24.02
C GLN A 243 2.46 9.55 -24.00
N SER A 244 1.97 10.41 -23.10
CA SER A 244 2.25 11.86 -23.14
C SER A 244 3.67 12.27 -22.71
N GLY A 245 4.46 11.35 -22.14
CA GLY A 245 5.82 11.65 -21.65
C GLY A 245 5.88 12.74 -20.57
N PRO A 246 7.07 13.04 -20.00
CA PRO A 246 7.19 14.10 -19.00
C PRO A 246 6.95 15.49 -19.62
N SER A 247 6.06 16.27 -18.99
CA SER A 247 5.77 17.67 -19.37
C SER A 247 6.22 18.67 -18.30
N ARG A 248 6.65 18.19 -17.13
CA ARG A 248 7.13 18.98 -16.00
C ARG A 248 8.54 18.55 -15.59
N PRO A 249 9.31 19.41 -14.89
CA PRO A 249 10.64 19.04 -14.40
C PRO A 249 10.60 17.84 -13.46
N ALA A 250 11.58 16.96 -13.62
CA ALA A 250 11.76 15.78 -12.77
C ALA A 250 11.83 16.20 -11.29
N PRO A 251 11.14 15.49 -10.38
CA PRO A 251 11.13 15.86 -8.97
C PRO A 251 12.40 15.36 -8.27
N ARG A 252 12.80 16.06 -7.22
CA ARG A 252 13.89 15.60 -6.35
C ARG A 252 13.33 14.76 -5.22
N TRP A 253 14.01 13.66 -4.91
CA TRP A 253 13.75 12.91 -3.69
C TRP A 253 14.24 13.71 -2.47
N VAL A 254 13.31 14.18 -1.64
CA VAL A 254 13.62 14.92 -0.42
C VAL A 254 12.99 14.20 0.76
N SER A 255 13.84 13.62 1.61
CA SER A 255 13.40 12.99 2.85
C SER A 255 13.08 14.07 3.88
N ALA A 256 11.84 14.09 4.35
CA ALA A 256 11.39 14.91 5.48
C ALA A 256 11.68 14.21 6.82
N PHE A 257 11.65 12.88 6.82
CA PHE A 257 11.98 12.04 7.97
C PHE A 257 12.41 10.65 7.51
N ASP A 258 13.41 10.07 8.16
CA ASP A 258 13.84 8.68 7.96
C ASP A 258 14.29 8.10 9.30
N GLY A 259 13.39 7.38 9.98
CA GLY A 259 13.66 6.93 11.34
C GLY A 259 12.63 5.95 11.91
N GLU A 260 12.98 5.37 13.05
CA GLU A 260 12.06 4.56 13.85
C GLU A 260 11.02 5.47 14.53
N ILE A 261 9.77 5.01 14.57
CA ILE A 261 8.74 5.57 15.43
C ILE A 261 8.67 4.68 16.68
N PRO A 262 9.20 5.13 17.83
CA PRO A 262 9.13 4.35 19.07
C PRO A 262 7.71 4.35 19.64
N GLY A 263 7.31 3.26 20.28
CA GLY A 263 6.04 3.19 21.00
C GLY A 263 5.76 1.81 21.57
N PRO A 264 4.54 1.57 22.10
CA PRO A 264 4.19 0.28 22.70
C PRO A 264 4.31 -0.91 21.72
N TRP A 265 4.14 -0.68 20.42
CA TRP A 265 4.35 -1.70 19.37
C TRP A 265 5.79 -2.22 19.28
N SER A 266 6.77 -1.47 19.78
CA SER A 266 8.21 -1.85 19.75
C SER A 266 8.50 -3.16 20.47
N ARG A 267 7.59 -3.66 21.32
CA ARG A 267 7.64 -5.01 21.91
C ARG A 267 7.61 -6.11 20.82
N TRP A 268 6.83 -5.92 19.76
CA TRP A 268 6.57 -6.93 18.74
C TRP A 268 7.29 -6.65 17.42
N ALA A 269 7.41 -5.38 17.02
CA ALA A 269 8.03 -5.00 15.75
C ALA A 269 8.67 -3.61 15.81
N THR A 270 9.75 -3.42 15.05
CA THR A 270 10.23 -2.08 14.75
C THR A 270 9.30 -1.47 13.73
N VAL A 271 8.74 -0.29 14.03
CA VAL A 271 8.00 0.53 13.07
C VAL A 271 8.92 1.65 12.60
N TRP A 272 9.15 1.71 11.30
CA TRP A 272 9.97 2.72 10.67
C TRP A 272 9.12 3.61 9.79
N ARG A 273 9.51 4.87 9.63
CA ARG A 273 8.92 5.78 8.66
C ARG A 273 9.99 6.44 7.81
N HIS A 274 9.74 6.47 6.51
CA HIS A 274 10.47 7.26 5.54
C HIS A 274 9.49 8.25 4.89
N ALA A 275 9.34 9.44 5.47
CA ALA A 275 8.49 10.49 4.93
C ALA A 275 9.24 11.25 3.84
N VAL A 276 8.60 11.43 2.68
CA VAL A 276 9.18 12.12 1.52
C VAL A 276 8.27 13.28 1.14
N VAL A 277 8.85 14.40 0.77
CA VAL A 277 8.10 15.53 0.23
C VAL A 277 7.54 15.14 -1.14
N MET A 278 6.22 15.08 -1.27
CA MET A 278 5.55 14.77 -2.53
C MET A 278 5.70 15.93 -3.53
N PRO A 279 5.75 15.65 -4.84
CA PRO A 279 5.98 16.66 -5.87
C PRO A 279 4.78 17.60 -6.10
N THR A 280 3.60 17.22 -5.59
CA THR A 280 2.33 17.93 -5.68
C THR A 280 1.41 17.42 -4.57
N ASP A 281 0.45 18.26 -4.14
CA ASP A 281 -0.64 17.86 -3.24
C ASP A 281 -1.94 17.59 -4.00
N GLU A 282 -1.93 17.64 -5.33
CA GLU A 282 -3.12 17.44 -6.17
C GLU A 282 -3.77 16.06 -5.96
N TYR A 283 -2.97 15.04 -5.59
CA TYR A 283 -3.47 13.73 -5.21
C TYR A 283 -4.37 13.76 -3.96
N LEU A 284 -4.35 14.83 -3.16
CA LEU A 284 -5.26 15.04 -2.02
C LEU A 284 -6.54 15.81 -2.40
N ASN A 285 -6.66 16.33 -3.62
CA ASN A 285 -7.83 17.08 -4.06
C ASN A 285 -9.03 16.14 -4.34
N PRO A 286 -10.12 16.20 -3.56
CA PRO A 286 -11.25 15.27 -3.68
C PRO A 286 -12.05 15.40 -4.98
N HIS A 287 -11.78 16.44 -5.79
CA HIS A 287 -12.44 16.73 -7.06
C HIS A 287 -11.59 16.39 -8.29
N SER A 288 -10.33 15.98 -8.11
CA SER A 288 -9.44 15.57 -9.20
C SER A 288 -9.49 14.04 -9.40
N ASN A 289 -9.51 13.59 -10.65
CA ASN A 289 -9.31 12.19 -11.04
C ASN A 289 -7.81 11.86 -11.04
N PHE A 290 -7.17 12.01 -9.90
CA PHE A 290 -5.75 11.69 -9.76
C PHE A 290 -5.56 10.17 -9.63
N PHE A 291 -4.66 9.56 -10.40
CA PHE A 291 -4.39 8.11 -10.35
C PHE A 291 -3.61 7.74 -9.07
N PHE A 292 -4.33 7.67 -7.96
CA PHE A 292 -3.81 7.35 -6.62
C PHE A 292 -4.97 7.10 -5.65
N TRP A 293 -4.91 6.01 -4.87
CA TRP A 293 -5.86 5.67 -3.79
C TRP A 293 -5.23 4.89 -2.64
#